data_AF-A0A927SBH3-F1
#
_entry.id   AF-A0A927SBH3-F1
#
_cell.length_a   1.000
_cell.length_b   1.000
_cell.length_c   1.000
_cell.angle_alpha   90.00
_cell.angle_beta   90.00
_cell.angle_gamma   90.00
#
_symmetry.space_group_name_H-M   'P 1'
#
loop_
_entity.id
_entity.type
_entity.pdbx_description
1 polymer ?
#
loop_
_entity_poly.entity_id
_entity_poly.type
_entity_poly.pdbx_seq_one_letter_code
_entity_poly.pdbx_strand_id
1 'polypeptide(L)'
;MARKIEPNLRERALFLFSPKKGNEAFLRRVREEREAQTKNSPQMAATGYGNHGASTTLNSMIGWLAGGGSAEDDIDLHGATLRKRSRDLYSGGGLGRSGCATLTTNVVGWGIQPKPKIDGEALGMTDEACDEWERITLREFNLWAESTMCDAERSKDFYTCQELAFRSMLVSGDVFVLFGMKENLLIP
;
A
#
# COMPACT_ATOMS: atom_id res chain seq x y z
N MET A 1 2.16 38.51 -0.31
CA MET A 1 1.65 39.89 -0.44
C MET A 1 1.56 40.23 -1.92
N ALA A 2 0.40 40.63 -2.43
CA ALA A 2 0.22 40.95 -3.85
C ALA A 2 1.01 42.22 -4.21
N ARG A 3 1.85 42.16 -5.25
CA ARG A 3 2.64 43.30 -5.73
C ARG A 3 1.66 44.36 -6.27
N LYS A 4 1.62 45.54 -5.67
CA LYS A 4 0.73 46.64 -6.10
C LYS A 4 1.22 47.13 -7.47
N ILE A 5 0.39 47.00 -8.50
CA ILE A 5 0.73 47.43 -9.87
C ILE A 5 0.45 48.93 -9.98
N GLU A 6 1.49 49.72 -10.25
CA GLU A 6 1.40 51.18 -10.32
C GLU A 6 1.36 51.70 -11.76
N PRO A 7 0.79 52.91 -11.99
CA PRO A 7 0.76 53.52 -13.32
C PRO A 7 2.15 53.98 -13.78
N ASN A 8 2.46 53.74 -15.06
CA ASN A 8 3.72 54.14 -15.67
C ASN A 8 3.75 55.65 -15.96
N LEU A 9 4.92 56.21 -16.25
CA LEU A 9 5.09 57.66 -16.46
C LEU A 9 4.13 58.25 -17.52
N ARG A 10 3.87 57.50 -18.60
CA ARG A 10 2.91 57.90 -19.66
C ARG A 10 1.47 57.93 -19.17
N GLU A 11 1.07 56.97 -18.33
CA GLU A 11 -0.27 56.90 -17.74
C GLU A 11 -0.45 57.99 -16.69
N ARG A 12 0.58 58.23 -15.86
CA ARG A 12 0.64 59.35 -14.90
C ARG A 12 0.51 60.70 -15.59
N ALA A 13 1.17 60.87 -16.74
CA ALA A 13 1.00 62.06 -17.57
C ALA A 13 -0.43 62.18 -18.10
N LEU A 14 -1.03 61.08 -18.60
CA LEU A 14 -2.43 61.08 -19.05
C LEU A 14 -3.41 61.43 -17.93
N PHE A 15 -3.15 61.02 -16.69
CA PHE A 15 -3.98 61.38 -15.53
C PHE A 15 -4.01 62.89 -15.26
N LEU A 16 -2.92 63.62 -15.56
CA LEU A 16 -2.87 65.09 -15.40
C LEU A 16 -3.76 65.82 -16.41
N PHE A 17 -3.93 65.28 -17.61
CA PHE A 17 -4.72 65.91 -18.67
C PHE A 17 -6.16 65.38 -18.77
N SER A 18 -6.38 64.11 -18.45
CA SER A 18 -7.71 63.48 -18.46
C SER A 18 -7.74 62.24 -17.57
N PRO A 19 -8.33 62.34 -16.37
CA PRO A 19 -8.40 61.22 -15.44
C PRO A 19 -9.10 59.97 -16.03
N LYS A 20 -10.13 60.18 -16.86
CA LYS A 20 -10.86 59.08 -17.53
C LYS A 20 -9.97 58.31 -18.50
N LYS A 21 -9.24 59.01 -19.37
CA LYS A 21 -8.33 58.38 -20.35
C LYS A 21 -7.13 57.72 -19.69
N GLY A 22 -6.60 58.31 -18.61
CA GLY A 22 -5.54 57.71 -17.80
C GLY A 22 -5.96 56.37 -17.19
N ASN A 23 -7.18 56.29 -16.64
CA ASN A 23 -7.70 55.07 -16.04
C ASN A 23 -7.95 53.97 -17.08
N GLU A 24 -8.50 54.33 -18.24
CA GLU A 24 -8.75 53.38 -19.34
C GLU A 24 -7.46 52.76 -19.87
N ALA A 25 -6.43 53.59 -20.10
CA ALA A 25 -5.12 53.11 -20.55
C ALA A 25 -4.45 52.19 -19.52
N PHE A 26 -4.51 52.56 -18.23
CA PHE A 26 -3.98 51.75 -17.14
C PHE A 26 -4.69 50.39 -17.04
N LEU A 27 -6.02 50.38 -17.04
CA LEU A 27 -6.80 49.15 -16.95
C LEU A 27 -6.59 48.23 -18.15
N ARG A 28 -6.45 48.80 -19.36
CA ARG A 28 -6.15 48.03 -20.57
C ARG A 28 -4.81 47.31 -20.45
N ARG A 29 -3.75 48.02 -20.03
CA ARG A 29 -2.44 47.42 -19.80
C ARG A 29 -2.50 46.33 -18.72
N VAL A 30 -3.14 46.60 -17.58
CA VAL A 30 -3.25 45.61 -16.50
C VAL A 30 -4.00 44.35 -16.98
N ARG A 31 -5.01 44.50 -17.84
CA ARG A 31 -5.71 43.38 -18.45
C ARG A 31 -4.82 42.60 -19.40
N GLU A 32 -4.11 43.29 -20.30
CA GLU A 32 -3.15 42.69 -21.24
C GLU A 32 -2.00 41.96 -20.51
N GLU A 33 -1.45 42.56 -19.45
CA GLU A 33 -0.41 41.94 -18.60
C GLU A 33 -0.93 40.67 -17.90
N ARG A 34 -2.18 40.69 -17.40
CA ARG A 34 -2.82 39.50 -16.81
C ARG A 34 -3.13 38.42 -17.83
N GLU A 35 -3.62 38.78 -19.01
CA GLU A 35 -3.89 37.84 -20.09
C GLU A 35 -2.59 37.23 -20.65
N ALA A 36 -1.53 38.02 -20.78
CA ALA A 36 -0.20 37.54 -21.15
C ALA A 36 0.41 36.63 -20.08
N GLN A 37 0.25 36.95 -18.79
CA GLN A 37 0.61 36.05 -17.70
C GLN A 37 -0.19 34.75 -17.75
N THR A 38 -1.47 34.80 -18.08
CA THR A 38 -2.32 33.59 -18.15
C THR A 38 -1.96 32.70 -19.35
N LYS A 39 -1.51 33.30 -20.47
CA LYS A 39 -1.00 32.59 -21.66
C LYS A 39 0.43 32.05 -21.49
N ASN A 40 1.28 32.73 -20.70
CA ASN A 40 2.66 32.30 -20.41
C ASN A 40 2.79 31.47 -19.12
N SER A 41 1.73 31.38 -18.33
CA SER A 41 1.59 30.31 -17.35
C SER A 41 1.54 29.02 -18.15
N PRO A 42 2.34 27.99 -17.84
CA PRO A 42 2.15 26.70 -18.48
C PRO A 42 0.69 26.30 -18.23
N GLN A 43 -0.14 26.34 -19.26
CA GLN A 43 -1.45 25.72 -19.22
C GLN A 43 -1.15 24.24 -18.97
N MET A 44 -1.23 23.81 -17.71
CA MET A 44 -1.23 22.41 -17.34
C MET A 44 -2.59 21.81 -17.72
N ALA A 45 -2.90 21.86 -19.01
CA ALA A 45 -3.82 20.91 -19.61
C ALA A 45 -2.99 19.68 -19.93
N ALA A 46 -2.80 18.81 -18.93
CA ALA A 46 -2.22 17.49 -19.15
C ALA A 46 -2.86 16.50 -18.16
N THR A 47 -3.92 15.86 -18.62
CA THR A 47 -4.46 14.63 -18.06
C THR A 47 -3.40 13.53 -18.22
N GLY A 48 -2.66 13.21 -17.16
CA GLY A 48 -1.63 12.16 -17.20
C GLY A 48 -0.84 12.00 -15.89
N TYR A 49 -0.05 10.93 -15.80
CA TYR A 49 0.75 10.54 -14.63
C TYR A 49 1.68 11.65 -14.09
N GLY A 50 2.12 12.59 -14.94
CA GLY A 50 2.97 13.73 -14.58
C GLY A 50 2.31 14.79 -13.67
N ASN A 51 0.97 14.77 -13.54
CA ASN A 51 0.22 15.58 -12.56
C ASN A 51 -0.24 14.76 -11.34
N HIS A 52 0.27 13.53 -11.21
CA HIS A 52 -0.01 12.62 -10.09
C HIS A 52 1.30 12.07 -9.55
N GLY A 53 1.44 10.74 -9.44
CA GLY A 53 2.58 10.09 -8.78
C GLY A 53 3.95 10.30 -9.44
N ALA A 54 4.02 10.80 -10.68
CA ALA A 54 5.27 11.15 -11.35
C ALA A 54 5.54 12.65 -11.38
N SER A 55 4.76 13.45 -10.64
CA SER A 55 4.92 14.90 -10.61
C SER A 55 6.12 15.31 -9.76
N THR A 56 7.04 16.07 -10.35
CA THR A 56 8.20 16.64 -9.64
C THR A 56 7.93 18.03 -9.07
N THR A 57 6.74 18.58 -9.31
CA THR A 57 6.36 19.96 -8.94
C THR A 57 5.23 20.02 -7.91
N LEU A 58 4.48 18.94 -7.70
CA LEU A 58 3.47 18.87 -6.64
C LEU A 58 4.13 18.86 -5.26
N ASN A 59 3.67 19.72 -4.34
CA ASN A 59 4.16 19.79 -2.96
C ASN A 59 4.11 18.44 -2.22
N SER A 60 3.14 17.59 -2.53
CA SER A 60 3.02 16.24 -1.95
C SER A 60 4.06 15.26 -2.49
N MET A 61 4.58 15.46 -3.70
CA MET A 61 5.50 14.57 -4.41
C MET A 61 6.94 15.11 -4.48
N ILE A 62 7.17 16.37 -4.09
CA ILE A 62 8.49 17.03 -4.20
C ILE A 62 9.59 16.36 -3.34
N GLY A 63 9.21 15.57 -2.34
CA GLY A 63 10.10 14.73 -1.54
C GLY A 63 10.13 13.26 -1.96
N TRP A 64 9.33 12.86 -2.94
CA TRP A 64 9.26 11.50 -3.48
C TRP A 64 10.32 11.31 -4.55
N LEU A 65 11.59 11.39 -4.14
CA LEU A 65 12.74 11.18 -5.01
C LEU A 65 13.04 9.67 -5.09
N ALA A 66 12.40 8.99 -6.05
CA ALA A 66 12.75 7.62 -6.40
C ALA A 66 13.95 7.64 -7.36
N GLY A 67 15.12 7.23 -6.89
CA GLY A 67 16.29 7.00 -7.73
C GLY A 67 16.21 5.62 -8.40
N GLY A 68 16.76 5.49 -9.61
CA GLY A 68 17.00 4.18 -10.21
C GLY A 68 18.26 3.56 -9.61
N GLY A 69 18.11 2.82 -8.50
CA GLY A 69 19.16 2.00 -7.90
C GLY A 69 19.18 0.58 -8.48
N SER A 70 20.22 -0.19 -8.17
CA SER A 70 20.16 -1.64 -8.38
C SER A 70 19.22 -2.26 -7.35
N ALA A 71 18.53 -3.36 -7.70
CA ALA A 71 17.65 -4.05 -6.76
C ALA A 71 18.40 -4.50 -5.49
N GLU A 72 19.69 -4.79 -5.61
CA GLU A 72 20.57 -5.16 -4.50
C GLU A 72 20.82 -3.98 -3.56
N ASP A 73 21.14 -2.80 -4.09
CA ASP A 73 21.32 -1.59 -3.29
C ASP A 73 20.02 -1.20 -2.55
N ASP A 74 18.88 -1.27 -3.25
CA ASP A 74 17.58 -0.90 -2.66
C ASP A 74 17.12 -1.88 -1.56
N ILE A 75 17.38 -3.18 -1.73
CA ILE A 75 17.00 -4.20 -0.75
C ILE A 75 17.97 -4.22 0.44
N ASP A 76 19.28 -4.25 0.19
CA ASP A 76 20.28 -4.46 1.24
C ASP A 76 20.52 -3.20 2.07
N LEU A 77 20.56 -2.01 1.45
CA LEU A 77 20.83 -0.76 2.17
C LEU A 77 19.60 -0.22 2.90
N HIS A 78 18.38 -0.57 2.46
CA HIS A 78 17.16 0.05 2.97
C HIS A 78 16.15 -0.92 3.60
N GLY A 79 16.24 -2.22 3.31
CA GLY A 79 15.27 -3.23 3.78
C GLY A 79 15.10 -3.27 5.30
N ALA A 80 16.19 -3.14 6.06
CA ALA A 80 16.12 -3.11 7.53
C ALA A 80 15.35 -1.89 8.07
N THR A 81 15.54 -0.73 7.45
CA THR A 81 14.83 0.51 7.82
C THR A 81 13.37 0.46 7.43
N LEU A 82 13.06 -0.05 6.23
CA LEU A 82 11.69 -0.25 5.75
C LEU A 82 10.91 -1.18 6.68
N ARG A 83 11.49 -2.32 7.07
CA ARG A 83 10.86 -3.27 8.01
C ARG A 83 10.60 -2.65 9.39
N LYS A 84 11.49 -1.80 9.89
CA LYS A 84 11.28 -1.07 11.16
C LYS A 84 10.12 -0.09 11.04
N ARG A 85 10.08 0.71 9.96
CA ARG A 85 9.01 1.69 9.71
C ARG A 85 7.66 1.03 9.46
N SER A 86 7.64 -0.11 8.75
CA SER A 86 6.42 -0.90 8.55
C SER A 86 5.82 -1.39 9.87
N ARG A 87 6.65 -1.96 10.76
CA ARG A 87 6.22 -2.40 12.09
C ARG A 87 5.75 -1.26 12.98
N ASP A 88 6.43 -0.13 12.93
CA ASP A 88 6.04 1.09 13.65
C ASP A 88 4.68 1.60 13.15
N LEU A 89 4.50 1.72 11.83
CA LEU A 89 3.25 2.14 11.21
C LEU A 89 2.09 1.17 11.52
N TYR A 90 2.34 -0.14 11.50
CA TYR A 90 1.34 -1.15 11.89
C TYR A 90 0.97 -1.03 13.38
N SER A 91 1.95 -0.82 14.25
CA SER A 91 1.74 -0.70 15.71
C SER A 91 1.05 0.60 16.10
N GLY A 92 1.35 1.69 15.38
CA GLY A 92 0.73 3.02 15.55
C GLY A 92 -0.75 3.06 15.16
N GLY A 93 -1.26 2.06 14.47
CA GLY A 93 -2.68 1.94 14.14
C GLY A 93 -3.11 2.73 12.90
N GLY A 94 -4.41 3.03 12.80
CA GLY A 94 -4.98 3.77 11.67
C GLY A 94 -4.85 3.01 10.35
N LEU A 95 -4.54 3.76 9.27
CA LEU A 95 -4.54 3.25 7.90
C LEU A 95 -3.53 2.12 7.64
N GLY A 96 -2.34 2.19 8.25
CA GLY A 96 -1.32 1.15 8.10
C GLY A 96 -1.75 -0.19 8.69
N ARG A 97 -2.39 -0.16 9.87
CA ARG A 97 -2.96 -1.36 10.49
C ARG A 97 -4.18 -1.86 9.74
N SER A 98 -5.10 -0.96 9.35
CA SER A 98 -6.35 -1.37 8.71
C SER A 98 -6.09 -2.08 7.37
N GLY A 99 -5.14 -1.60 6.56
CA GLY A 99 -4.77 -2.26 5.30
C GLY A 99 -4.33 -3.71 5.52
N CYS A 100 -3.39 -3.93 6.45
CA CYS A 100 -2.90 -5.27 6.76
C CYS A 100 -3.98 -6.17 7.38
N ALA A 101 -4.79 -5.62 8.29
CA ALA A 101 -5.86 -6.36 8.95
C ALA A 101 -6.96 -6.78 7.96
N THR A 102 -7.40 -5.86 7.09
CA THR A 102 -8.40 -6.15 6.05
C THR A 102 -7.90 -7.24 5.11
N LEU A 103 -6.65 -7.19 4.66
CA LEU A 103 -6.08 -8.26 3.84
C LEU A 103 -6.06 -9.60 4.59
N THR A 104 -5.61 -9.59 5.85
CA THR A 104 -5.53 -10.81 6.66
C THR A 104 -6.90 -11.45 6.85
N THR A 105 -7.92 -10.66 7.20
CA THR A 105 -9.29 -11.16 7.38
C THR A 105 -9.91 -11.67 6.07
N ASN A 106 -9.62 -11.05 4.92
CA ASN A 106 -10.19 -11.51 3.65
C ASN A 106 -9.46 -12.73 3.07
N VAL A 107 -8.14 -12.82 3.25
CA VAL A 107 -7.33 -13.90 2.67
C VAL A 107 -7.37 -15.15 3.56
N VAL A 108 -7.13 -14.98 4.87
CA VAL A 108 -7.12 -16.11 5.81
C VAL A 108 -8.54 -16.43 6.25
N GLY A 109 -9.34 -15.40 6.58
CA GLY A 109 -10.73 -15.59 7.04
C GLY A 109 -10.80 -16.49 8.27
N TRP A 110 -11.56 -17.57 8.14
CA TRP A 110 -11.71 -18.61 9.18
C TRP A 110 -10.58 -19.65 9.17
N GLY A 111 -9.64 -19.53 8.22
CA GLY A 111 -8.59 -20.50 7.99
C GLY A 111 -8.76 -21.23 6.65
N ILE A 112 -7.65 -21.45 5.98
CA ILE A 112 -7.55 -22.28 4.78
C ILE A 112 -7.57 -23.74 5.23
N GLN A 113 -8.55 -24.48 4.72
CA GLN A 113 -8.77 -25.89 5.04
C GLN A 113 -8.46 -26.77 3.82
N PRO A 114 -7.85 -27.94 4.02
CA PRO A 114 -7.67 -28.89 2.95
C PRO A 114 -9.03 -29.45 2.53
N LYS A 115 -9.15 -29.73 1.24
CA LYS A 115 -10.22 -30.55 0.68
C LYS A 115 -9.57 -31.80 0.09
N PRO A 116 -9.38 -32.86 0.89
CA PRO A 116 -8.75 -34.09 0.42
C PRO A 116 -9.47 -34.60 -0.83
N LYS A 117 -8.70 -34.94 -1.87
CA LYS A 117 -9.19 -35.60 -3.06
C LYS A 117 -8.17 -36.65 -3.47
N ILE A 118 -8.50 -37.92 -3.27
CA ILE A 118 -7.59 -39.02 -3.57
C ILE A 118 -7.84 -39.53 -4.99
N ASP A 119 -6.76 -39.93 -5.68
CA ASP A 119 -6.85 -40.55 -7.01
C ASP A 119 -7.15 -42.04 -6.87
N GLY A 120 -8.45 -42.37 -6.84
CA GLY A 120 -8.93 -43.74 -6.65
C GLY A 120 -8.56 -44.68 -7.79
N GLU A 121 -8.59 -44.19 -9.04
CA GLU A 121 -8.28 -44.98 -10.24
C GLU A 121 -6.83 -45.44 -10.21
N ALA A 122 -5.90 -44.52 -9.92
CA ALA A 122 -4.48 -44.84 -9.81
C ALA A 122 -4.17 -45.81 -8.66
N LEU A 123 -4.97 -45.78 -7.59
CA LEU A 123 -4.77 -46.60 -6.40
C LEU A 123 -5.56 -47.92 -6.43
N GLY A 124 -6.38 -48.16 -7.46
CA GLY A 124 -7.25 -49.33 -7.54
C GLY A 124 -8.29 -49.40 -6.41
N MET A 125 -8.70 -48.23 -5.91
CA MET A 125 -9.70 -48.11 -4.85
C MET A 125 -11.10 -47.98 -5.46
N THR A 126 -12.12 -48.48 -4.75
CA THR A 126 -13.51 -48.19 -5.11
C THR A 126 -13.86 -46.75 -4.72
N ASP A 127 -14.91 -46.20 -5.31
CA ASP A 127 -15.39 -44.85 -4.98
C ASP A 127 -15.73 -44.74 -3.49
N GLU A 128 -16.37 -45.77 -2.91
CA GLU A 128 -16.71 -45.80 -1.48
C GLU A 128 -15.47 -45.82 -0.59
N ALA A 129 -14.42 -46.53 -1.00
CA ALA A 129 -13.16 -46.56 -0.27
C ALA A 129 -12.44 -45.20 -0.33
N CYS A 130 -12.54 -44.49 -1.45
CA CYS A 130 -12.01 -43.14 -1.60
C CYS A 130 -12.74 -42.14 -0.70
N ASP A 131 -14.07 -42.17 -0.71
CA ASP A 131 -14.90 -41.28 0.13
C ASP A 131 -14.62 -41.50 1.62
N GLU A 132 -14.50 -42.75 2.05
CA GLU A 132 -14.18 -43.07 3.44
C GLU A 132 -12.78 -42.60 3.83
N TRP A 133 -11.80 -42.77 2.93
CA TRP A 133 -10.44 -42.29 3.15
C TRP A 133 -10.40 -40.75 3.27
N GLU A 134 -11.01 -40.04 2.31
CA GLU A 134 -11.08 -38.57 2.30
C GLU A 134 -11.70 -38.04 3.59
N ARG A 135 -12.76 -38.71 4.08
CA ARG A 135 -13.44 -38.38 5.35
C ARG A 135 -12.53 -38.61 6.57
N ILE A 136 -11.83 -39.75 6.64
CA ILE A 136 -10.91 -40.06 7.74
C ILE A 136 -9.75 -39.07 7.76
N THR A 137 -9.12 -38.83 6.62
CA THR A 137 -7.99 -37.90 6.49
C THR A 137 -8.39 -36.48 6.88
N LEU A 138 -9.55 -36.00 6.44
CA LEU A 138 -10.04 -34.69 6.87
C LEU A 138 -10.27 -34.62 8.38
N ARG A 139 -10.82 -35.69 8.97
CA ARG A 139 -11.02 -35.78 10.43
C ARG A 139 -9.68 -35.76 11.19
N GLU A 140 -8.69 -36.50 10.74
CA GLU A 140 -7.35 -36.52 11.34
C GLU A 140 -6.66 -35.17 11.22
N PHE A 141 -6.76 -34.53 10.05
CA PHE A 141 -6.26 -33.18 9.86
C PHE A 141 -6.93 -32.20 10.83
N ASN A 142 -8.25 -32.22 10.97
CA ASN A 142 -8.96 -31.32 11.88
C ASN A 142 -8.56 -31.55 13.33
N LEU A 143 -8.38 -32.80 13.75
CA LEU A 143 -7.89 -33.13 15.10
C LEU A 143 -6.54 -32.47 15.40
N TRP A 144 -5.64 -32.46 14.43
CA TRP A 144 -4.35 -31.76 14.54
C TRP A 144 -4.51 -30.23 14.44
N ALA A 145 -5.28 -29.75 13.47
CA ALA A 145 -5.38 -28.34 13.12
C ALA A 145 -6.13 -27.50 14.15
N GLU A 146 -7.14 -28.08 14.81
CA GLU A 146 -7.92 -27.44 15.88
C GLU A 146 -7.24 -27.56 17.26
N SER A 147 -6.15 -28.32 17.33
CA SER A 147 -5.36 -28.49 18.54
C SER A 147 -4.18 -27.52 18.57
N THR A 148 -3.72 -27.16 19.77
CA THR A 148 -2.47 -26.40 19.93
C THR A 148 -1.21 -27.23 19.65
N MET A 149 -1.37 -28.54 19.40
CA MET A 149 -0.27 -29.45 19.08
C MET A 149 0.46 -29.12 17.77
N CYS A 150 -0.14 -28.31 16.89
CA CYS A 150 0.52 -27.82 15.69
C CYS A 150 1.60 -26.75 15.97
N ASP A 151 1.54 -26.08 17.12
CA ASP A 151 2.46 -25.03 17.52
C ASP A 151 3.54 -25.56 18.48
N ALA A 152 4.81 -25.23 18.22
CA ALA A 152 5.95 -25.61 19.05
C ALA A 152 5.92 -24.98 20.46
N GLU A 153 5.22 -23.86 20.63
CA GLU A 153 4.91 -23.25 21.93
C GLU A 153 3.61 -23.79 22.55
N ARG A 154 2.79 -24.49 21.76
CA ARG A 154 1.44 -24.96 22.12
C ARG A 154 0.50 -23.85 22.55
N SER A 155 0.63 -22.69 21.92
CA SER A 155 -0.16 -21.49 22.22
C SER A 155 -1.29 -21.23 21.23
N LYS A 156 -1.17 -21.75 20.01
CA LYS A 156 -2.03 -21.44 18.86
C LYS A 156 -2.45 -22.71 18.14
N ASP A 157 -3.65 -22.69 17.59
CA ASP A 157 -4.12 -23.67 16.63
C ASP A 157 -3.54 -23.36 15.23
N PHE A 158 -3.84 -24.22 14.26
CA PHE A 158 -3.28 -24.10 12.91
C PHE A 158 -3.81 -22.86 12.19
N TYR A 159 -5.07 -22.50 12.40
CA TYR A 159 -5.70 -21.35 11.76
C TYR A 159 -5.14 -20.01 12.26
N THR A 160 -4.89 -19.91 13.56
CA THR A 160 -4.19 -18.75 14.15
C THR A 160 -2.74 -18.68 13.67
N CYS A 161 -2.08 -19.83 13.46
CA CYS A 161 -0.75 -19.87 12.84
C CYS A 161 -0.77 -19.33 11.39
N GLN A 162 -1.80 -19.63 10.60
CA GLN A 162 -1.97 -19.06 9.25
C GLN A 162 -2.12 -17.54 9.29
N GLU A 163 -2.99 -17.03 10.19
CA GLU A 163 -3.17 -15.60 10.40
C GLU A 163 -1.84 -14.92 10.79
N LEU A 164 -1.11 -15.53 11.72
CA LEU A 164 0.19 -15.04 12.16
C LEU A 164 1.19 -14.99 11.01
N ALA A 165 1.30 -16.06 10.22
CA ALA A 165 2.24 -16.14 9.10
C ALA A 165 1.93 -15.06 8.05
N PHE A 166 0.67 -14.97 7.62
CA PHE A 166 0.26 -14.02 6.58
C PHE A 166 0.40 -12.56 7.03
N ARG A 167 -0.04 -12.23 8.25
CA ARG A 167 0.14 -10.88 8.81
C ARG A 167 1.63 -10.53 8.96
N SER A 168 2.44 -11.47 9.45
CA SER A 168 3.88 -11.26 9.61
C SER A 168 4.53 -10.98 8.27
N MET A 169 4.05 -11.63 7.21
CA MET A 169 4.52 -11.40 5.86
C MET A 169 4.21 -9.98 5.37
N LEU A 170 2.97 -9.52 5.56
CA LEU A 170 2.58 -8.15 5.18
C LEU A 170 3.37 -7.07 5.91
N VAL A 171 3.69 -7.29 7.19
CA VAL A 171 4.35 -6.29 8.03
C VAL A 171 5.87 -6.34 7.89
N SER A 172 6.45 -7.54 7.79
CA SER A 172 7.89 -7.76 7.89
C SER A 172 8.55 -8.27 6.61
N GLY A 173 7.80 -8.55 5.55
CA GLY A 173 8.34 -9.14 4.32
C GLY A 173 8.34 -10.66 4.38
N ASP A 174 9.49 -11.31 4.20
CA ASP A 174 9.51 -12.78 4.14
C ASP A 174 9.33 -13.43 5.52
N VAL A 175 8.61 -14.55 5.54
CA VAL A 175 8.34 -15.36 6.73
C VAL A 175 8.56 -16.82 6.40
N PHE A 176 9.28 -17.52 7.27
CA PHE A 176 9.50 -18.96 7.18
C PHE A 176 8.79 -19.65 8.33
N VAL A 177 8.11 -20.76 8.03
CA VAL A 177 7.53 -21.65 9.03
C VAL A 177 8.51 -22.80 9.25
N LEU A 178 8.92 -22.99 10.50
CA LEU A 178 9.77 -24.12 10.86
C LEU A 178 8.89 -25.30 11.26
N PHE A 179 9.15 -26.45 10.63
CA PHE A 179 8.59 -27.71 11.06
C PHE A 179 9.50 -28.29 12.14
N GLY A 180 9.01 -28.30 13.38
CA GLY A 180 9.72 -28.87 14.52
C GLY A 180 8.73 -29.30 15.58
N MET A 181 8.46 -30.60 15.67
CA MET A 181 7.60 -31.14 16.71
C MET A 181 8.42 -31.37 17.97
N LYS A 182 8.04 -30.73 19.07
CA LYS A 182 8.50 -31.15 20.40
C LYS A 182 7.77 -32.43 20.78
N GLU A 183 8.51 -33.39 21.30
CA GLU A 183 7.94 -34.63 21.82
C GLU A 183 6.83 -34.33 22.83
N ASN A 184 5.73 -35.06 22.71
CA ASN A 184 4.60 -34.86 23.61
C ASN A 184 4.74 -35.65 24.90
N LEU A 185 5.47 -35.07 25.85
CA LEU A 185 5.68 -35.65 27.19
C LEU A 185 4.39 -35.79 28.03
N LEU A 186 3.23 -35.31 27.55
CA LEU A 186 1.94 -35.37 28.26
C LEU A 186 1.11 -36.61 27.94
N ILE A 187 1.57 -37.48 27.03
CA ILE A 187 0.93 -38.78 26.77
C ILE A 187 1.94 -39.86 27.20
N PRO A 188 1.64 -40.67 28.25
CA PRO A 188 2.46 -41.82 28.63
C PRO A 188 2.40 -42.95 27.59
#